data_AF-A0A7J2JNR1-F1
#
_entry.id   AF-A0A7J2JNR1-F1
#
_cell.length_a   1.000
_cell.length_b   1.000
_cell.length_c   1.000
_cell.angle_alpha   90.00
_cell.angle_beta   90.00
_cell.angle_gamma   90.00
#
_symmetry.space_group_name_H-M   'P 1'
#
loop_
_entity.id
_entity.type
_entity.pdbx_description
1 polymer ?
#
loop_
_entity_poly.entity_id
_entity_poly.type
_entity_poly.pdbx_seq_one_letter_code
_entity_poly.pdbx_strand_id
1 'polypeptide(L)' 'MDLEAMFSLIEDNARRTWNPLGVEEKQCSQWAEGLNLPEKGDYLLYTGCLYQMVPDIEAFSGILKKLESTGR' A
#
# COMPACT_ATOMS: atom_id res chain seq x y z
N MET A 1 -13.86 15.48 -0.79
CA MET A 1 -13.99 14.26 -1.59
C MET A 1 -15.36 13.69 -1.28
N ASP A 2 -16.21 13.47 -2.27
CA ASP A 2 -17.42 12.66 -2.03
C ASP A 2 -17.05 11.17 -2.05
N LEU A 3 -17.96 10.32 -1.59
CA LEU A 3 -17.74 8.88 -1.45
C LEU A 3 -17.49 8.20 -2.81
N GLU A 4 -18.14 8.68 -3.87
CA GLU A 4 -17.99 8.17 -5.25
C GLU A 4 -16.58 8.39 -5.79
N ALA A 5 -16.03 9.60 -5.60
CA ALA A 5 -14.66 9.91 -6.00
C ALA A 5 -13.63 9.02 -5.29
N MET A 6 -13.89 8.64 -4.05
CA MET A 6 -13.02 7.74 -3.29
C MET A 6 -13.12 6.30 -3.79
N PHE A 7 -14.31 5.80 -4.11
CA PHE A 7 -14.47 4.48 -4.71
C PHE A 7 -13.79 4.38 -6.08
N SER A 8 -13.98 5.39 -6.94
CA SER A 8 -13.29 5.45 -8.23
C SER A 8 -11.77 5.44 -8.05
N LEU A 9 -11.24 6.19 -7.08
CA LEU A 9 -9.80 6.20 -6.79
C LEU A 9 -9.28 4.81 -6.36
N ILE A 10 -10.00 4.13 -5.47
CA ILE A 10 -9.64 2.78 -5.01
C ILE A 10 -9.67 1.79 -6.18
N GLU A 11 -10.70 1.87 -7.02
CA GLU A 11 -10.85 1.00 -8.19
C GLU A 11 -9.71 1.22 -9.19
N ASP A 12 -9.41 2.47 -9.53
CA ASP A 12 -8.33 2.82 -10.45
C ASP A 12 -6.96 2.38 -9.92
N ASN A 13 -6.72 2.56 -8.63
CA ASN A 13 -5.51 2.07 -7.97
C ASN A 13 -5.40 0.55 -8.04
N ALA A 14 -6.48 -0.17 -7.72
CA ALA A 14 -6.50 -1.62 -7.77
C ALA A 14 -6.24 -2.15 -9.19
N ARG A 15 -6.80 -1.50 -10.21
CA ARG A 15 -6.57 -1.83 -11.63
C ARG A 15 -5.11 -1.60 -12.06
N ARG A 16 -4.49 -0.52 -11.57
CA ARG A 16 -3.14 -0.12 -11.98
C ARG A 16 -2.02 -0.85 -11.24
N THR A 17 -2.21 -1.10 -9.95
CA THR A 17 -1.14 -1.53 -9.03
C THR A 17 -1.45 -2.80 -8.25
N TRP A 18 -2.59 -3.44 -8.54
CA TRP A 18 -3.06 -4.65 -7.85
C TRP A 18 -3.25 -4.47 -6.33
N ASN A 19 -3.38 -3.21 -5.87
CA ASN A 19 -3.71 -2.88 -4.49
C ASN A 19 -4.56 -1.59 -4.42
N PRO A 20 -5.40 -1.44 -3.38
CA PRO A 20 -6.36 -0.32 -3.31
C PRO A 20 -5.71 1.03 -3.03
N LEU A 21 -4.44 1.05 -2.60
CA LEU A 21 -3.75 2.27 -2.16
C LEU A 21 -2.85 2.87 -3.25
N GLY A 22 -2.70 2.20 -4.39
CA GLY A 22 -1.88 2.71 -5.50
C GLY A 22 -0.38 2.55 -5.27
N VAL A 23 0.04 1.66 -4.36
CA VAL A 23 1.45 1.42 -4.02
C VAL A 23 2.13 0.64 -5.14
N GLU A 24 3.25 1.14 -5.65
CA GLU A 24 4.00 0.45 -6.71
C GLU A 24 4.75 -0.76 -6.15
N GLU A 25 4.90 -1.82 -6.95
CA GLU A 25 5.63 -3.04 -6.55
C GLU A 25 7.05 -2.76 -6.04
N LYS A 26 7.72 -1.76 -6.64
CA LYS A 26 9.05 -1.32 -6.20
C LYS A 26 9.07 -0.87 -4.74
N GLN A 27 8.02 -0.19 -4.27
CA GLN A 27 7.92 0.27 -2.88
C GLN A 27 7.81 -0.92 -1.92
N CYS A 28 7.17 -2.03 -2.35
CA CYS A 28 7.08 -3.25 -1.56
C CYS A 28 8.45 -3.94 -1.34
N SER A 29 9.44 -3.70 -2.21
CA SER A 29 10.76 -4.35 -2.17
C SER A 29 11.92 -3.42 -1.81
N GLN A 30 11.67 -2.10 -1.75
CA GLN A 30 12.67 -1.07 -1.42
C GLN A 30 13.42 -1.30 -0.10
N TRP A 31 12.80 -1.97 0.87
CA TRP A 31 13.44 -2.31 2.14
C TRP A 31 14.75 -3.11 1.98
N ALA A 32 14.92 -3.82 0.87
CA ALA A 32 16.11 -4.62 0.59
C ALA A 32 17.25 -3.79 -0.04
N GLU A 33 16.97 -2.59 -0.54
CA GLU A 33 17.96 -1.76 -1.20
C GLU A 33 19.09 -1.37 -0.22
N GLY A 34 20.35 -1.54 -0.64
CA GLY A 34 21.53 -1.21 0.16
C GLY A 34 21.94 -2.25 1.22
N LEU A 35 21.17 -3.33 1.40
CA LEU A 35 21.49 -4.39 2.37
C LEU A 35 22.48 -5.44 1.84
N ASN A 36 22.89 -5.36 0.56
CA ASN A 36 23.78 -6.34 -0.09
C ASN A 36 23.32 -7.80 0.08
N LEU A 37 22.01 -8.03 0.05
CA LEU A 37 21.44 -9.37 0.22
C LEU A 37 21.76 -10.25 -1.00
N PRO A 38 22.16 -11.52 -0.81
CA PRO A 38 22.41 -12.42 -1.92
C PRO A 38 21.09 -12.87 -2.56
N GLU A 39 21.08 -13.05 -3.88
CA GLU A 39 19.90 -13.57 -4.61
C GLU A 39 19.58 -15.03 -4.25
N LYS A 40 20.55 -15.77 -3.71
CA LYS A 40 20.44 -17.20 -3.37
C LYS A 40 21.13 -17.50 -2.05
N GLY A 41 20.61 -18.48 -1.31
CA GLY A 41 21.19 -18.98 -0.08
C GLY A 41 20.29 -20.03 0.58
N ASP A 42 20.73 -20.56 1.71
CA ASP A 42 19.98 -21.57 2.48
C ASP A 42 18.74 -21.00 3.17
N TYR A 43 18.68 -19.66 3.30
CA TYR A 43 17.60 -18.94 3.97
C TYR A 43 16.86 -18.03 3.00
N LEU A 44 15.54 -18.13 2.99
CA LEU A 44 14.65 -17.26 2.23
C LEU A 44 14.11 -16.15 3.16
N LEU A 45 14.38 -14.90 2.82
CA LEU A 45 13.69 -13.76 3.43
C LEU A 45 12.34 -13.60 2.73
N TYR A 46 11.27 -14.02 3.42
CA TYR A 46 9.92 -13.91 2.90
C TYR A 46 9.19 -12.75 3.57
N THR A 47 8.72 -11.80 2.76
CA THR A 47 7.83 -10.72 3.19
C THR A 47 6.77 -10.48 2.12
N GLY A 48 5.58 -10.04 2.55
CA GLY A 48 4.50 -9.64 1.66
C GLY A 48 4.42 -8.12 1.58
N CYS A 49 3.97 -7.60 0.43
CA CYS A 49 3.79 -6.15 0.26
C CYS A 49 2.87 -5.54 1.34
N LEU A 50 1.88 -6.29 1.82
CA LEU A 50 0.99 -5.86 2.91
C LEU A 50 1.73 -5.40 4.18
N TYR A 51 2.87 -6.03 4.51
CA TYR A 51 3.67 -5.60 5.67
C TYR A 51 4.30 -4.22 5.43
N GLN A 52 4.76 -3.97 4.20
CA GLN A 52 5.35 -2.69 3.83
C GLN A 52 4.32 -1.59 3.61
N MET A 53 3.07 -1.96 3.32
CA MET A 53 1.95 -1.02 3.16
C MET A 53 1.34 -0.57 4.50
N VAL A 54 1.78 -1.09 5.65
CA VAL A 54 1.20 -0.73 6.96
C VAL A 54 1.09 0.80 7.17
N PRO A 55 2.14 1.61 6.90
CA PRO A 55 2.04 3.06 7.06
C PRO A 55 0.99 3.72 6.14
N ASP A 56 0.88 3.24 4.90
CA ASP A 56 -0.12 3.74 3.94
C ASP A 56 -1.54 3.38 4.37
N ILE A 57 -1.74 2.17 4.90
CA ILE A 57 -3.03 1.70 5.43
C ILE A 57 -3.46 2.57 6.62
N GLU A 58 -2.53 2.90 7.52
CA GLU A 58 -2.81 3.78 8.66
C GLU A 58 -3.19 5.19 8.21
N ALA A 59 -2.45 5.75 7.26
CA ALA A 59 -2.74 7.06 6.68
C ALA A 59 -4.12 7.08 6.00
N PHE A 60 -4.41 6.08 5.17
CA PHE A 60 -5.68 5.96 4.46
C PHE A 60 -6.86 5.79 5.43
N SER A 61 -6.70 4.95 6.46
CA SER A 61 -7.70 4.78 7.53
C SER A 61 -7.97 6.09 8.27
N GLY A 62 -6.95 6.92 8.46
CA GLY A 62 -7.10 8.27 9.03
C GLY A 62 -7.93 9.21 8.15
N ILE A 63 -7.80 9.11 6.82
CA ILE A 63 -8.61 9.88 5.87
C ILE A 63 -10.08 9.42 5.94
N LEU A 64 -10.32 8.11 5.93
CA LEU A 64 -11.67 7.53 6.03
C LEU A 64 -12.41 8.02 7.29
N LYS A 65 -11.75 7.93 8.45
CA LYS A 65 -12.33 8.42 9.72
C LYS A 65 -12.69 9.90 9.68
N LYS A 66 -11.87 10.73 9.02
CA LYS A 66 -12.16 12.16 8.87
C LYS A 66 -13.37 12.39 7.97
N LEU A 67 -13.48 11.67 6.86
CA LEU A 67 -14.64 11.76 5.96
C LEU A 67 -15.93 11.38 6.69
N GLU A 68 -15.94 10.25 7.39
CA GLU A 68 -17.08 9.80 8.21
C GLU A 68 -17.48 10.85 9.26
N SER A 69 -16.50 11.48 9.93
CA SER A 69 -16.76 12.51 10.95
C SER A 69 -17.36 13.80 10.40
N THR A 70 -17.20 14.07 9.09
CA THR A 70 -17.75 15.27 8.44
C THR A 70 -19.21 15.13 8.00
N GLY A 71 -19.88 14.01 8.32
CA GLY A 71 -21.32 13.83 8.09
C GLY A 71 -21.72 13.76 6.62
N ARG A 72 -20.80 13.34 5.75
CA ARG A 72 -21.08 12.94 4.35
C ARG A 72 -20.90 11.45 4.20
#